data_AF-A0A059P8W5-F1
#
_entry.id   AF-A0A059P8W5-F1
#
_cell.length_a   1.000
_cell.length_b   1.000
_cell.length_c   1.000
_cell.angle_alpha   90.00
_cell.angle_beta   90.00
_cell.angle_gamma   90.00
#
_symmetry.space_group_name_H-M   'P 1'
#
loop_
_entity.id
_entity.type
_entity.pdbx_description
1 polymer ?
#
loop_
_entity_poly.entity_id
_entity_poly.type
_entity_poly.pdbx_seq_one_letter_code
_entity_poly.pdbx_strand_id
1 'polypeptide(L)'
;IWGGFAVDNATLTRFYSFHFILPFVVLSLTMMHLLFLHTTGSNNPLGINSNNDKVPFHPYFSIKDIMSFLILMIVFLMFVMLEPYLLGDPDNFTPANPLVTPKHIQPEWYFLFAYAILRSIPNKLGGVIALFMSIFILMFVPML
;
A
#
# COMPACT_ATOMS: atom_id res chain seq x y z
N ILE A 1 -8.19 -1.01 20.92
CA ILE A 1 -7.07 -0.50 20.08
C ILE A 1 -6.22 0.53 20.84
N TRP A 2 -6.79 1.57 21.45
CA TRP A 2 -6.02 2.67 22.05
C TRP A 2 -5.30 2.36 23.38
N GLY A 3 -5.87 1.51 24.25
CA GLY A 3 -5.28 1.24 25.58
C GLY A 3 -5.53 2.35 26.61
N GLY A 4 -6.60 3.10 26.40
CA GLY A 4 -7.10 4.21 27.21
C GLY A 4 -8.39 4.74 26.57
N PHE A 5 -8.84 5.92 26.99
CA PHE A 5 -10.06 6.55 26.45
C PHE A 5 -9.82 7.34 25.16
N ALA A 6 -8.57 7.67 24.85
CA ALA A 6 -8.16 8.43 23.67
C ALA A 6 -6.83 7.90 23.10
N VAL A 7 -6.42 8.42 21.95
CA VAL A 7 -5.09 8.20 21.39
C VAL A 7 -4.07 8.93 22.26
N ASP A 8 -3.14 8.17 22.84
CA ASP A 8 -2.11 8.69 23.75
C ASP A 8 -0.86 7.77 23.68
N ASN A 9 0.10 7.93 24.59
CA ASN A 9 1.38 7.22 24.63
C ASN A 9 1.23 5.70 24.47
N ALA A 10 0.25 5.08 25.14
CA ALA A 10 -0.01 3.65 25.02
C ALA A 10 -0.37 3.23 23.58
N THR A 11 -1.05 4.10 22.81
CA THR A 11 -1.34 3.89 21.38
C THR A 11 -0.09 4.05 20.52
N LEU A 12 0.75 5.05 20.81
CA LEU A 12 1.98 5.27 20.05
C LEU A 12 2.96 4.10 20.19
N THR A 13 3.21 3.64 21.43
CA THR A 13 4.13 2.51 21.69
C THR A 13 3.68 1.24 20.96
N ARG A 14 2.39 0.90 21.01
CA ARG A 14 1.88 -0.31 20.33
C ARG A 14 1.87 -0.15 18.81
N PHE A 15 1.56 1.04 18.28
CA PHE A 15 1.59 1.28 16.84
C PHE A 15 3.00 1.17 16.30
N TYR A 16 4.01 1.64 17.04
CA TYR A 16 5.41 1.38 16.70
C TYR A 16 5.72 -0.13 16.68
N SER A 17 5.32 -0.89 17.71
CA SER A 17 5.53 -2.34 17.71
C SER A 17 4.84 -3.05 16.53
N PHE A 18 3.60 -2.67 16.19
CA PHE A 18 2.90 -3.20 15.02
C PHE A 18 3.59 -2.80 13.71
N HIS A 19 3.97 -1.54 13.57
CA HIS A 19 4.68 -1.04 12.40
C HIS A 19 6.02 -1.77 12.20
N PHE A 20 6.70 -2.16 13.28
CA PHE A 20 7.92 -2.95 13.20
C PHE A 20 7.69 -4.38 12.73
N ILE A 21 6.69 -5.09 13.27
CA ILE A 21 6.46 -6.51 12.96
C ILE A 21 5.76 -6.73 11.61
N LEU A 22 4.85 -5.84 11.20
CA LEU A 22 4.04 -6.01 10.00
C LEU A 22 4.85 -6.14 8.70
N PRO A 23 5.95 -5.41 8.46
CA PRO A 23 6.82 -5.63 7.29
C PRO A 23 7.34 -7.06 7.18
N PHE A 24 7.65 -7.73 8.30
CA PHE A 24 8.09 -9.13 8.28
C PHE A 24 6.95 -10.11 7.97
N VAL A 25 5.74 -9.78 8.41
CA VAL A 25 4.53 -10.51 8.01
C VAL A 25 4.27 -10.34 6.50
N VAL A 26 4.44 -9.13 5.96
CA VAL A 26 4.32 -8.89 4.51
C VAL A 26 5.40 -9.63 3.73
N LEU A 27 6.62 -9.73 4.26
CA LEU A 27 7.70 -10.53 3.66
C LEU A 27 7.31 -12.02 3.57
N SER A 28 6.76 -12.60 4.64
CA SER A 28 6.34 -14.01 4.62
C SER A 28 5.17 -14.25 3.66
N LEU A 29 4.20 -13.32 3.61
CA LEU A 29 3.11 -13.38 2.64
C LEU A 29 3.60 -13.23 1.19
N THR A 30 4.62 -12.41 0.95
CA THR A 30 5.27 -12.28 -0.37
C THR A 30 5.91 -13.60 -0.80
N MET A 31 6.56 -14.33 0.12
CA MET A 31 7.10 -15.66 -0.18
C MET A 31 6.02 -16.67 -0.51
N MET A 32 4.91 -16.68 0.24
CA MET A 32 3.75 -17.53 -0.06
C MET A 32 3.15 -17.18 -1.42
N HIS A 33 3.03 -15.90 -1.74
CA HIS A 33 2.56 -15.42 -3.03
C HIS A 33 3.43 -15.94 -4.18
N LEU A 34 4.76 -15.83 -4.07
CA LEU A 34 5.69 -16.33 -5.09
C LEU A 34 5.66 -17.86 -5.22
N LEU A 35 5.48 -18.58 -4.11
CA LEU A 35 5.33 -20.04 -4.14
C LEU A 35 4.10 -20.46 -4.96
N PHE A 36 2.95 -19.81 -4.76
CA PHE A 36 1.76 -20.08 -5.57
C PHE A 36 1.95 -19.68 -7.03
N LEU A 37 2.58 -18.52 -7.30
CA LEU A 37 2.90 -18.10 -8.66
C LEU A 37 3.77 -19.14 -9.39
N HIS A 38 4.73 -19.76 -8.70
CA HIS A 38 5.62 -20.77 -9.29
C HIS A 38 4.91 -22.10 -9.61
N THR A 39 3.72 -22.37 -9.05
CA THR A 39 2.95 -23.57 -9.40
C THR A 39 2.35 -23.49 -10.80
N THR A 40 1.95 -22.30 -11.26
CA THR A 40 1.35 -22.08 -12.58
C THR A 40 2.30 -21.39 -13.57
N GLY A 41 3.27 -20.64 -13.07
CA GLY A 41 4.05 -19.68 -13.85
C GLY A 41 3.29 -18.37 -14.09
N SER A 42 3.99 -17.40 -14.69
CA SER A 42 3.43 -16.08 -15.03
C SER A 42 2.45 -16.15 -16.20
N ASN A 43 1.40 -15.32 -16.15
CA ASN A 43 0.57 -15.03 -17.32
C ASN A 43 1.34 -14.13 -18.31
N ASN A 44 0.80 -13.93 -19.52
CA ASN A 44 1.37 -13.06 -20.55
C ASN A 44 0.30 -12.12 -21.13
N PRO A 45 0.70 -11.05 -21.85
CA PRO A 45 -0.24 -10.05 -22.37
C PRO A 45 -1.34 -10.58 -23.29
N LEU A 46 -1.12 -11.73 -23.95
CA LEU A 46 -2.12 -12.34 -24.82
C LEU A 46 -3.12 -13.21 -24.05
N GLY A 47 -2.86 -13.53 -22.77
CA GLY A 47 -3.73 -14.37 -21.94
C GLY A 47 -3.84 -15.82 -22.39
N ILE A 48 -2.99 -16.28 -23.31
CA ILE A 48 -2.96 -17.67 -23.81
C ILE A 48 -1.84 -18.47 -23.13
N ASN A 49 -1.84 -19.79 -23.27
CA ASN A 49 -0.78 -20.63 -22.71
C ASN A 49 0.57 -20.37 -23.40
N SER A 50 1.60 -19.98 -22.63
CA SER A 50 2.96 -19.70 -23.10
C SER A 50 3.92 -20.89 -23.02
N ASN A 51 3.47 -22.10 -22.66
CA ASN A 51 4.33 -23.27 -22.49
C ASN A 51 5.18 -23.62 -23.73
N ASN A 52 4.70 -23.31 -24.93
CA ASN A 52 5.40 -23.60 -26.17
C ASN A 52 6.54 -22.62 -26.48
N ASP A 53 6.62 -21.48 -25.77
CA ASP A 53 7.60 -20.42 -26.02
C ASP A 53 8.09 -19.82 -24.69
N LYS A 54 8.75 -20.65 -23.88
CA LYS A 54 9.39 -20.20 -22.64
C LYS A 54 10.85 -19.89 -22.87
N VAL A 55 11.28 -18.76 -22.32
CA VAL A 55 12.69 -18.39 -22.19
C VAL A 55 13.14 -18.51 -20.74
N PRO A 56 14.43 -18.82 -20.47
CA PRO A 56 14.93 -18.84 -19.10
C PRO A 56 14.85 -17.44 -18.47
N PHE A 57 14.68 -17.38 -17.15
CA PHE A 57 14.63 -16.09 -16.44
C PHE A 57 15.93 -15.29 -16.60
N HIS A 58 17.06 -15.95 -16.41
CA HIS A 58 18.38 -15.37 -16.68
C HIS A 58 18.86 -15.77 -18.08
N PRO A 59 19.40 -14.82 -18.89
CA PRO A 59 19.69 -13.42 -18.56
C PRO A 59 18.52 -12.45 -18.83
N TYR A 60 17.48 -12.89 -19.54
CA TYR A 60 16.48 -12.02 -20.16
C TYR A 60 15.74 -11.13 -19.17
N PHE A 61 15.07 -11.72 -18.19
CA PHE A 61 14.32 -10.95 -17.19
C PHE A 61 15.22 -10.34 -16.13
N SER A 62 16.36 -10.97 -15.80
CA SER A 62 17.32 -10.37 -14.86
C SER A 62 17.83 -9.00 -15.33
N ILE A 63 18.20 -8.86 -16.60
CA ILE A 63 18.67 -7.58 -17.15
C ILE A 63 17.53 -6.56 -17.21
N LYS A 64 16.34 -7.01 -17.62
CA LYS A 64 15.14 -6.16 -17.67
C LYS A 64 14.79 -5.60 -16.29
N ASP A 65 14.80 -6.43 -15.26
CA ASP A 65 14.46 -6.04 -13.89
C ASP A 65 15.52 -5.08 -13.30
N ILE A 66 16.81 -5.30 -13.58
CA ILE A 66 17.88 -4.36 -13.19
C ILE A 66 17.65 -2.98 -13.82
N MET A 67 17.32 -2.94 -15.11
CA MET A 67 17.03 -1.67 -15.80
C MET A 67 15.82 -0.97 -15.18
N SER A 68 14.73 -1.69 -14.92
CA SER A 68 13.54 -1.13 -14.26
C SER A 68 13.83 -0.63 -12.84
N PHE A 69 14.65 -1.35 -12.07
CA PHE A 69 15.08 -0.94 -10.75
C PHE A 69 15.93 0.34 -10.80
N LEU A 70 16.84 0.46 -11.76
CA LEU A 70 17.64 1.68 -11.94
C LEU A 70 16.76 2.89 -12.23
N ILE A 71 15.76 2.75 -13.10
CA ILE A 71 14.80 3.83 -13.38
C ILE A 71 14.02 4.22 -12.13
N LEU A 72 13.51 3.22 -11.37
CA LEU A 72 12.82 3.47 -10.09
C LEU A 72 13.72 4.23 -9.11
N MET A 73 14.98 3.83 -8.98
CA MET A 73 15.93 4.46 -8.07
C MET A 73 16.25 5.90 -8.48
N ILE A 74 16.38 6.18 -9.79
CA ILE A 74 16.56 7.55 -10.28
C ILE A 74 15.35 8.41 -9.90
N VAL A 75 14.13 7.93 -10.15
CA VAL A 75 12.91 8.66 -9.79
C VAL A 75 12.82 8.88 -8.28
N PHE A 76 13.06 7.85 -7.49
CA PHE A 76 13.06 7.94 -6.02
C PHE A 76 14.08 8.97 -5.51
N LEU A 77 15.31 8.95 -6.04
CA LEU A 77 16.34 9.92 -5.68
C LEU A 77 15.98 11.35 -6.11
N MET A 78 15.31 11.53 -7.25
CA MET A 78 14.80 12.84 -7.64
C MET A 78 13.79 13.38 -6.62
N PHE A 79 12.85 12.56 -6.15
CA PHE A 79 11.93 12.98 -5.08
C PHE A 79 12.68 13.35 -3.80
N VAL A 80 13.58 12.50 -3.33
CA VAL A 80 14.30 12.73 -2.06
C VAL A 80 15.20 13.96 -2.13
N MET A 81 15.90 14.18 -3.24
CA MET A 81 16.93 15.21 -3.34
C MET A 81 16.40 16.57 -3.83
N LEU A 82 15.35 16.59 -4.67
CA LEU A 82 14.82 17.81 -5.25
C LEU A 82 13.60 18.33 -4.47
N GLU A 83 12.66 17.44 -4.15
CA GLU A 83 11.36 17.83 -3.58
C GLU A 83 10.87 16.82 -2.50
N PRO A 84 11.60 16.67 -1.37
CA PRO A 84 11.35 15.62 -0.39
C PRO A 84 9.98 15.72 0.29
N TYR A 85 9.36 16.89 0.26
CA TYR A 85 8.08 17.16 0.91
C TYR A 85 6.89 17.24 -0.07
N LEU A 86 7.11 17.01 -1.37
CA LEU A 86 6.06 17.11 -2.40
C LEU A 86 4.84 16.23 -2.13
N LEU A 87 5.06 15.06 -1.53
CA LEU A 87 4.01 14.09 -1.22
C LEU A 87 3.55 14.11 0.25
N GLY A 88 4.11 15.01 1.07
CA GLY A 88 3.80 15.15 2.49
C GLY A 88 2.77 16.24 2.76
N ASP A 89 2.16 16.21 3.94
CA ASP A 89 1.26 17.26 4.41
C ASP A 89 2.01 18.20 5.39
N PRO A 90 2.02 19.52 5.16
CA PRO A 90 2.73 20.46 6.03
C PRO A 90 2.22 20.47 7.47
N ASP A 91 0.97 20.06 7.72
CA ASP A 91 0.42 19.99 9.08
C ASP A 91 1.19 18.98 9.97
N ASN A 92 1.84 17.96 9.37
CA ASN A 92 2.64 16.97 10.10
C ASN A 92 3.99 17.50 10.63
N PHE A 93 4.39 18.73 10.27
CA PHE A 93 5.54 19.40 10.91
C PHE A 93 5.17 20.09 12.22
N THR A 94 3.88 20.20 12.54
CA THR A 94 3.43 20.70 13.83
C THR A 94 3.23 19.55 14.82
N PRO A 95 3.72 19.66 16.07
CA PRO A 95 3.47 18.63 17.07
C PRO A 95 1.97 18.42 17.31
N ALA A 96 1.56 17.16 17.48
CA ALA A 96 0.16 16.81 17.68
C ALA A 96 -0.45 17.52 18.90
N ASN A 97 -1.60 18.15 18.72
CA ASN A 97 -2.38 18.79 19.77
C ASN A 97 -3.78 18.14 19.86
N PRO A 98 -4.07 17.35 20.91
CA PRO A 98 -5.37 16.66 21.06
C PRO A 98 -6.59 17.59 21.13
N LEU A 99 -6.39 18.89 21.42
CA LEU A 99 -7.45 19.88 21.56
C LEU A 99 -7.74 20.65 20.26
N VAL A 100 -6.93 20.47 19.22
CA VAL A 100 -7.04 21.23 17.97
C VAL A 100 -7.04 20.28 16.78
N THR A 101 -8.10 20.32 15.97
CA THR A 101 -8.15 19.60 14.69
C THR A 101 -7.81 20.57 13.54
N PRO A 102 -6.89 20.21 12.63
CA PRO A 102 -6.63 21.00 11.44
C PRO A 102 -7.87 21.16 10.55
N LYS A 103 -7.99 22.30 9.86
CA LYS A 103 -9.21 22.64 9.08
C LYS A 103 -9.49 21.67 7.94
N HIS A 104 -8.46 21.13 7.30
CA HIS A 104 -8.56 20.25 6.14
C HIS A 104 -7.93 18.87 6.39
N ILE A 105 -8.20 18.28 7.56
CA ILE A 105 -7.67 16.96 7.92
C ILE A 105 -7.99 15.90 6.85
N GLN A 106 -6.94 15.24 6.38
CA GLN A 106 -6.98 14.24 5.33
C GLN A 106 -5.87 13.20 5.57
N PRO A 107 -6.02 11.98 5.05
CA PRO A 107 -4.92 11.01 5.05
C PRO A 107 -3.93 11.33 3.93
N GLU A 108 -2.82 10.61 3.90
CA GLU A 108 -1.85 10.66 2.81
C GLU A 108 -2.49 10.29 1.45
N TRP A 109 -1.86 10.77 0.37
CA TRP A 109 -2.42 10.74 -0.99
C TRP A 109 -2.88 9.35 -1.45
N TYR A 110 -2.18 8.29 -1.06
CA TYR A 110 -2.49 6.91 -1.45
C TYR A 110 -3.76 6.34 -0.78
N PHE A 111 -4.32 7.03 0.21
CA PHE A 111 -5.61 6.68 0.83
C PHE A 111 -6.78 7.58 0.40
N LEU A 112 -6.54 8.63 -0.39
CA LEU A 112 -7.58 9.61 -0.73
C LEU A 112 -8.76 8.99 -1.49
N PHE A 113 -8.52 8.00 -2.35
CA PHE A 113 -9.61 7.32 -3.07
C PHE A 113 -10.59 6.63 -2.09
N ALA A 114 -10.05 5.95 -1.08
CA ALA A 114 -10.82 5.22 -0.08
C ALA A 114 -11.51 6.19 0.90
N TYR A 115 -10.82 7.28 1.26
CA TYR A 115 -11.38 8.35 2.07
C TYR A 115 -12.55 9.07 1.39
N ALA A 116 -12.47 9.29 0.07
CA ALA A 116 -13.56 9.84 -0.72
C ALA A 116 -14.80 8.91 -0.71
N ILE A 117 -14.59 7.59 -0.85
CA ILE A 117 -15.67 6.59 -0.75
C ILE A 117 -16.30 6.59 0.65
N LEU A 118 -15.49 6.64 1.72
CA LEU A 118 -15.99 6.71 3.10
C LEU A 118 -16.93 7.91 3.30
N ARG A 119 -16.55 9.08 2.76
CA ARG A 119 -17.27 10.34 2.93
C ARG A 119 -18.48 10.52 2.00
N SER A 120 -18.58 9.76 0.92
CA SER A 120 -19.70 9.89 -0.02
C SER A 120 -21.02 9.34 0.53
N ILE A 121 -20.95 8.50 1.56
CA ILE A 121 -22.11 7.86 2.18
C ILE A 121 -22.48 8.63 3.47
N PRO A 122 -23.66 9.27 3.55
CA PRO A 122 -24.10 10.03 4.72
C PRO A 122 -24.63 9.12 5.84
N ASN A 123 -23.94 8.01 6.11
CA ASN A 123 -24.22 7.09 7.20
C ASN A 123 -22.89 6.56 7.75
N LYS A 124 -22.67 6.68 9.06
CA LYS A 124 -21.40 6.29 9.70
C LYS A 124 -21.03 4.82 9.46
N LEU A 125 -21.98 3.90 9.66
CA LEU A 125 -21.74 2.47 9.46
C LEU A 125 -21.60 2.14 7.97
N GLY A 126 -22.48 2.68 7.13
CA GLY A 126 -22.47 2.48 5.69
C GLY A 126 -21.16 2.93 5.04
N GLY A 127 -20.64 4.09 5.43
CA GLY A 127 -19.36 4.59 4.97
C GLY A 127 -18.19 3.67 5.36
N VAL A 128 -18.17 3.18 6.61
CA VAL A 128 -17.11 2.24 7.06
C VAL A 128 -17.18 0.91 6.32
N ILE A 129 -18.39 0.38 6.09
CA ILE A 129 -18.57 -0.84 5.30
C ILE A 129 -18.10 -0.60 3.86
N ALA A 130 -18.46 0.52 3.24
CA ALA A 130 -18.04 0.83 1.87
C ALA A 130 -16.52 1.02 1.74
N LEU A 131 -15.88 1.67 2.71
CA LEU A 131 -14.42 1.78 2.80
C LEU A 131 -13.76 0.40 2.82
N PHE A 132 -14.26 -0.52 3.65
CA PHE A 132 -13.72 -1.88 3.70
C PHE A 132 -13.96 -2.61 2.38
N MET A 133 -15.17 -2.49 1.83
CA MET A 133 -15.54 -3.14 0.57
C MET A 133 -14.78 -2.60 -0.64
N SER A 134 -14.30 -1.35 -0.63
CA SER A 134 -13.52 -0.79 -1.75
C SER A 134 -12.20 -1.53 -1.99
N ILE A 135 -11.68 -2.22 -0.97
CA ILE A 135 -10.51 -3.11 -1.09
C ILE A 135 -10.98 -4.55 -1.21
N PHE A 136 -11.94 -4.97 -0.38
CA PHE A 136 -12.38 -6.37 -0.32
C PHE A 136 -13.05 -6.86 -1.61
N ILE A 137 -13.61 -5.95 -2.42
CA ILE A 137 -14.19 -6.28 -3.73
C ILE A 137 -13.20 -6.99 -4.66
N LEU A 138 -11.89 -6.78 -4.49
CA LEU A 138 -10.85 -7.47 -5.27
C LEU A 138 -10.91 -9.00 -5.13
N MET A 139 -11.42 -9.52 -4.01
CA MET A 139 -11.61 -10.96 -3.80
C MET A 139 -12.69 -11.56 -4.69
N PHE A 140 -13.64 -10.74 -5.16
CA PHE A 140 -14.74 -11.18 -6.02
C PHE A 140 -14.43 -11.03 -7.51
N VAL A 141 -13.37 -10.29 -7.89
CA VAL A 141 -12.99 -10.09 -9.31
C VAL A 141 -12.87 -11.40 -10.10
N PRO A 142 -12.31 -12.50 -9.57
CA PRO A 142 -12.25 -13.77 -10.32
C PRO A 142 -13.61 -14.45 -10.56
N MET A 143 -14.66 -14.06 -9.84
CA MET A 143 -16.01 -14.63 -9.96
C MET A 143 -16.95 -13.78 -10.83
N LEU A 144 -16.57 -12.52 -11.08
CA LEU A 144 -17.32 -11.56 -11.91
C LEU A 144 -16.91 -11.70 -13.38
#